data_AF-A0A520B6C5-F1
#
_entry.id   AF-A0A520B6C5-F1
#
_cell.length_a   1.000
_cell.length_b   1.000
_cell.length_c   1.000
_cell.angle_alpha   90.00
_cell.angle_beta   90.00
_cell.angle_gamma   90.00
#
_symmetry.space_group_name_H-M   'P 1'
#
loop_
_entity.id
_entity.type
_entity.pdbx_description
1 polymer ?
#
loop_
_entity_poly.entity_id
_entity_poly.type
_entity_poly.pdbx_seq_one_letter_code
_entity_poly.pdbx_strand_id
1 'polypeptide(L)' 'AYLPERMSAEAVAEKVAAIVAELGASGPGDMGKVMAAAKAQLGGVAEMSTVSAAVKAALAK' A
#
# COMPACT_ATOMS: atom_id res chain seq x y z
N ALA A 1 -11.01 18.30 16.28
CA ALA A 1 -11.05 17.44 15.08
C ALA A 1 -10.21 16.21 15.39
N TYR A 2 -10.83 15.03 15.47
CA TYR A 2 -10.15 13.77 15.74
C TYR A 2 -9.52 13.33 14.42
N LEU A 3 -8.25 13.70 14.17
CA LEU A 3 -7.55 13.12 13.03
C LEU A 3 -7.39 11.63 13.33
N PRO A 4 -7.80 10.72 12.42
CA PRO A 4 -7.45 9.32 12.56
C PRO A 4 -5.93 9.21 12.66
N GLU A 5 -5.49 8.40 13.61
CA GLU A 5 -4.09 8.14 13.87
C GLU A 5 -3.42 7.70 12.56
N ARG A 6 -2.40 8.45 12.12
CA ARG A 6 -1.69 8.12 10.89
C ARG A 6 -0.98 6.80 11.10
N MET A 7 -1.18 5.88 10.18
CA MET A 7 -0.47 4.60 10.19
C MET A 7 1.04 4.83 10.15
N SER A 8 1.78 4.03 10.93
CA SER A 8 3.23 3.97 10.85
C SER A 8 3.69 3.36 9.52
N ALA A 9 4.94 3.61 9.13
CA ALA A 9 5.51 3.05 7.91
C ALA A 9 5.52 1.51 7.92
N GLU A 10 5.71 0.89 9.08
CA GLU A 10 5.69 -0.57 9.27
C GLU A 10 4.29 -1.14 8.99
N ALA A 11 3.26 -0.54 9.59
CA ALA A 11 1.88 -0.95 9.36
C ALA A 11 1.44 -0.77 7.90
N VAL A 12 1.94 0.29 7.23
CA VAL A 12 1.71 0.49 5.78
C VAL A 12 2.36 -0.62 4.97
N ALA A 13 3.61 -1.00 5.28
CA ALA A 13 4.31 -2.07 4.57
C ALA A 13 3.59 -3.41 4.73
N GLU A 14 3.13 -3.75 5.93
CA GLU A 14 2.35 -4.98 6.18
C GLU A 14 1.04 -5.01 5.39
N LYS A 15 0.28 -3.91 5.40
CA LYS A 15 -0.96 -3.82 4.63
C LYS A 15 -0.71 -3.93 3.13
N VAL A 16 0.33 -3.27 2.63
CA VAL A 16 0.70 -3.37 1.22
C VAL A 16 1.08 -4.80 0.84
N ALA A 17 1.88 -5.49 1.66
CA ALA A 17 2.21 -6.89 1.43
C ALA A 17 0.97 -7.79 1.41
N ALA A 18 0.02 -7.56 2.32
CA ALA A 18 -1.26 -8.26 2.34
C ALA A 18 -2.06 -8.01 1.07
N ILE A 19 -2.16 -6.75 0.62
CA ILE A 19 -2.85 -6.38 -0.63
C ILE A 19 -2.20 -7.04 -1.84
N VAL A 20 -0.86 -7.07 -1.90
CA VAL A 20 -0.11 -7.74 -2.98
C VAL A 20 -0.45 -9.23 -3.02
N ALA A 21 -0.43 -9.90 -1.86
CA ALA A 21 -0.78 -11.31 -1.75
C ALA A 21 -2.26 -11.59 -2.11
N GLU A 22 -3.18 -10.76 -1.62
CA GLU A 22 -4.62 -10.88 -1.89
C GLU A 22 -4.95 -10.70 -3.38
N LEU A 23 -4.24 -9.80 -4.06
CA LEU A 23 -4.42 -9.54 -5.48
C LEU A 23 -3.66 -10.52 -6.38
N GLY A 24 -2.84 -11.42 -5.80
CA GLY A 24 -1.94 -12.31 -6.54
C GLY A 24 -0.89 -11.55 -7.35
N ALA A 25 -0.56 -10.32 -6.93
CA ALA A 25 0.34 -9.45 -7.66
C ALA A 25 1.78 -9.93 -7.50
N SER A 26 2.52 -9.99 -8.61
CA SER A 26 3.84 -10.61 -8.62
C SER A 26 4.90 -9.81 -9.37
N GLY A 27 4.53 -8.70 -10.02
CA GLY A 27 5.50 -7.83 -10.65
C GLY A 27 5.01 -6.43 -11.01
N PRO A 28 5.83 -5.66 -11.75
CA PRO A 28 5.54 -4.27 -12.11
C PRO A 28 4.25 -4.07 -12.92
N GLY A 29 3.80 -5.08 -13.65
CA GLY A 29 2.53 -5.05 -14.40
C GLY A 29 1.29 -4.92 -13.50
N ASP A 30 1.38 -5.40 -12.25
CA ASP A 30 0.29 -5.33 -11.28
C ASP A 30 0.28 -4.03 -10.48
N MET A 31 1.28 -3.17 -10.67
CA MET A 31 1.47 -1.92 -9.91
C MET A 31 0.21 -1.06 -9.88
N GLY A 32 -0.46 -0.90 -11.03
CA GLY A 32 -1.69 -0.10 -11.11
C GLY A 32 -2.84 -0.69 -10.28
N LYS A 33 -2.97 -2.03 -10.26
CA LYS A 33 -3.99 -2.75 -9.49
C LYS A 33 -3.73 -2.64 -7.99
N VAL A 34 -2.48 -2.87 -7.57
CA VAL A 34 -2.07 -2.78 -6.15
C VAL A 34 -2.18 -1.34 -5.65
N MET A 35 -1.76 -0.35 -6.44
CA MET A 35 -1.90 1.08 -6.08
C MET A 35 -3.36 1.50 -5.95
N ALA A 36 -4.25 1.04 -6.83
CA ALA A 36 -5.68 1.35 -6.72
C ALA A 36 -6.29 0.77 -5.43
N ALA A 37 -5.99 -0.48 -5.10
CA ALA A 37 -6.45 -1.12 -3.87
C ALA A 37 -5.86 -0.47 -2.62
N ALA A 38 -4.55 -0.21 -2.61
CA ALA A 38 -3.88 0.47 -1.50
C ALA A 38 -4.41 1.89 -1.29
N LYS A 39 -4.71 2.63 -2.37
CA LYS A 39 -5.33 3.96 -2.25
C LYS A 39 -6.75 3.89 -1.68
N ALA A 40 -7.52 2.86 -2.03
CA ALA A 40 -8.87 2.67 -1.49
C ALA A 40 -8.86 2.28 0.00
N GLN A 41 -7.92 1.43 0.42
CA GLN A 41 -7.86 0.92 1.80
C GLN A 41 -7.08 1.85 2.76
N LEU A 42 -6.00 2.47 2.26
CA LEU A 42 -5.07 3.28 3.07
C LEU A 42 -5.26 4.79 2.85
N GLY A 43 -6.18 5.16 1.96
CA GLY A 43 -6.53 6.56 1.70
C GLY A 43 -7.00 7.28 2.95
N GLY A 44 -6.31 8.36 3.31
CA GLY A 44 -6.66 9.22 4.45
C GLY A 44 -6.18 8.72 5.82
N VAL A 45 -5.69 7.47 5.92
CA VAL A 45 -5.11 6.90 7.14
C VAL A 45 -3.62 6.64 7.03
N ALA A 46 -3.08 6.55 5.81
CA ALA A 46 -1.66 6.45 5.53
C ALA A 46 -1.17 7.60 4.65
N GLU A 47 0.13 7.88 4.72
CA GLU A 47 0.79 8.84 3.85
C GLU A 47 1.07 8.19 2.48
N MET A 48 0.64 8.85 1.40
CA MET A 48 0.63 8.26 0.06
C MET A 48 2.02 8.04 -0.53
N SER A 49 3.02 8.85 -0.18
CA SER A 49 4.40 8.61 -0.61
C SER A 49 4.95 7.32 0.01
N THR A 50 4.59 7.03 1.26
CA THR A 50 4.94 5.79 1.98
C THR A 50 4.25 4.58 1.37
N VAL A 51 2.96 4.68 1.06
CA VAL A 51 2.21 3.62 0.36
C VAL A 51 2.85 3.32 -1.00
N SER A 52 3.13 4.35 -1.79
CA SER A 52 3.75 4.20 -3.12
C SER A 52 5.13 3.54 -3.04
N ALA A 53 5.96 3.95 -2.07
CA ALA A 53 7.27 3.36 -1.83
C ALA A 53 7.17 1.88 -1.43
N ALA A 54 6.24 1.53 -0.52
CA ALA A 54 6.01 0.17 -0.09
C ALA A 54 5.50 -0.73 -1.23
N VAL A 55 4.55 -0.23 -2.05
CA VAL A 55 4.03 -0.98 -3.21
C VAL A 55 5.13 -1.23 -4.22
N LYS A 56 5.94 -0.20 -4.50
CA LYS A 56 7.08 -0.33 -5.40
C LYS A 56 8.09 -1.34 -4.90
N ALA A 57 8.43 -1.31 -3.60
CA ALA A 57 9.34 -2.27 -3.00
C ALA A 57 8.80 -3.71 -3.03
N ALA A 58 7.50 -3.89 -2.79
CA ALA A 58 6.86 -5.21 -2.81
C ALA A 58 6.80 -5.84 -4.22
N LEU A 59 6.70 -5.01 -5.26
CA LEU A 59 6.57 -5.43 -6.66
C LEU A 59 7.85 -5.34 -7.49
N ALA A 60 8.95 -4.82 -6.93
CA ALA A 60 10.25 -4.71 -7.61
C ALA A 60 11.04 -6.04 -7.70
N LYS A 61 10.35 -7.17 -7.64
CA LYS A 61 10.92 -8.49 -7.91
C LYS A 61 11.11 -8.74 -9.40
#